data_AF-A0A3R7W6Z2-F1
#
_entry.id   AF-A0A3R7W6Z2-F1
#
_cell.length_a   1.000
_cell.length_b   1.000
_cell.length_c   1.000
_cell.angle_alpha   90.00
_cell.angle_beta   90.00
_cell.angle_gamma   90.00
#
_symmetry.space_group_name_H-M   'P 1'
#
loop_
_entity.id
_entity.type
_entity.pdbx_description
1 polymer ?
#
loop_
_entity_poly.entity_id
_entity_poly.type
_entity_poly.pdbx_seq_one_letter_code
_entity_poly.pdbx_strand_id
1 'polypeptide(L)' 'METRLLHTLNEIKSFIKNETNNRWLDIKKVAQMTSVSQSTIRRAVQKGELKASHTTGKLLFRVEEIERWLNG' A
#
# COMPACT_ATOMS: atom_id res chain seq x y z
N MET A 1 36.58 -7.74 -5.85
CA MET A 1 36.08 -6.44 -6.33
C MET A 1 34.55 -6.46 -6.53
N GLU A 2 33.94 -7.60 -6.86
CA GLU A 2 32.46 -7.76 -6.96
C GLU A 2 31.68 -7.57 -5.64
N THR A 3 32.29 -7.85 -4.49
CA THR A 3 31.63 -7.79 -3.18
C THR A 3 31.17 -6.39 -2.78
N ARG A 4 31.90 -5.33 -3.19
CA ARG A 4 31.54 -3.95 -2.86
C ARG A 4 30.31 -3.48 -3.64
N LEU A 5 30.23 -3.83 -4.92
CA LEU A 5 29.08 -3.51 -5.77
C LEU A 5 27.80 -4.19 -5.24
N LEU A 6 27.90 -5.48 -4.86
CA LEU A 6 26.78 -6.23 -4.31
C LEU A 6 26.32 -5.66 -2.96
N HIS A 7 27.27 -5.22 -2.11
CA HIS A 7 26.97 -4.60 -0.83
C HIS A 7 26.20 -3.28 -0.99
N THR A 8 26.70 -2.38 -1.84
CA THR A 8 26.02 -1.10 -2.14
C THR A 8 24.64 -1.32 -2.75
N LEU A 9 24.48 -2.32 -3.62
CA LEU A 9 23.17 -2.65 -4.19
C LEU A 9 22.18 -3.14 -3.11
N ASN A 10 22.65 -3.95 -2.17
CA ASN A 10 21.84 -4.43 -1.05
C ASN A 10 21.47 -3.32 -0.06
N GLU A 11 22.38 -2.39 0.21
CA GLU A 11 22.08 -1.19 1.01
C GLU A 11 20.99 -0.33 0.36
N ILE A 12 21.15 0.00 -0.93
CA ILE A 12 20.14 0.77 -1.68
C ILE A 12 18.79 0.06 -1.65
N LYS A 13 18.76 -1.27 -1.86
CA LYS A 13 17.55 -2.08 -1.76
C LYS A 13 16.90 -2.02 -0.38
N SER A 14 17.69 -1.98 0.69
CA SER A 14 17.19 -1.90 2.07
C SER A 14 16.54 -0.56 2.39
N PHE A 15 17.11 0.55 1.90
CA PHE A 15 16.54 1.88 2.07
C PHE A 15 15.18 2.01 1.36
N ILE A 16 15.07 1.48 0.15
CA ILE A 16 13.81 1.47 -0.60
C ILE A 16 12.73 0.63 0.10
N LYS A 17 13.11 -0.51 0.71
CA LYS A 17 12.18 -1.38 1.44
C LYS A 17 11.64 -0.75 2.73
N ASN A 18 12.42 0.10 3.41
CA ASN A 18 11.99 0.70 4.68
C ASN A 18 10.97 1.83 4.48
N GLU A 19 10.96 2.52 3.34
CA GLU A 19 9.96 3.56 3.05
C GLU A 19 8.54 3.02 2.81
N THR A 20 8.38 1.74 2.45
CA THR A 20 7.08 1.19 2.03
C THR A 20 6.19 0.75 3.19
N ASN A 21 6.75 0.49 4.38
CA ASN A 21 6.02 -0.17 5.47
C ASN A 21 5.02 0.71 6.23
N ASN A 22 5.13 2.05 6.18
CA ASN A 22 4.26 2.92 6.97
C ASN A 22 3.53 3.99 6.14
N ARG A 23 3.42 3.77 4.82
CA ARG A 23 2.84 4.76 3.91
C ARG A 23 1.34 4.52 3.80
N TRP A 24 0.57 5.46 4.32
CA TRP A 24 -0.86 5.54 4.02
C TRP A 24 -1.06 5.81 2.52
N LEU A 25 -1.96 5.05 1.90
CA LEU A 25 -2.29 5.16 0.49
C LEU A 25 -3.63 5.87 0.30
N ASP A 26 -3.72 6.72 -0.71
CA ASP A 26 -4.99 7.26 -1.15
C ASP A 26 -5.74 6.27 -2.07
N ILE A 27 -7.02 6.53 -2.28
CA ILE A 27 -7.86 5.67 -3.12
C ILE A 27 -7.36 5.53 -4.57
N LYS A 28 -6.61 6.51 -5.11
CA LYS A 28 -6.07 6.43 -6.48
C LYS A 28 -4.93 5.42 -6.54
N LYS A 29 -4.02 5.45 -5.57
CA LYS A 29 -2.94 4.47 -5.41
C LYS A 29 -3.50 3.08 -5.13
N VAL A 30 -4.51 2.95 -4.27
CA VAL A 30 -5.16 1.66 -4.05
C VAL A 30 -5.77 1.13 -5.34
N ALA A 31 -6.46 1.96 -6.12
CA ALA A 31 -7.01 1.55 -7.41
C ALA A 31 -5.92 1.07 -8.39
N GLN A 32 -4.78 1.77 -8.44
CA GLN A 32 -3.64 1.34 -9.26
C GLN A 32 -3.05 0.01 -8.79
N MET A 33 -2.91 -0.18 -7.47
CA MET A 33 -2.33 -1.42 -6.91
C MET A 33 -3.23 -2.64 -7.07
N THR A 34 -4.53 -2.46 -6.83
CA THR A 34 -5.51 -3.55 -6.83
C THR A 34 -6.11 -3.81 -8.21
N SER A 35 -5.84 -2.94 -9.20
CA SER A 35 -6.46 -2.96 -10.52
C SER A 35 -7.99 -2.89 -10.51
N VAL A 36 -8.60 -2.46 -9.40
CA VAL A 36 -10.05 -2.24 -9.30
C VAL A 36 -10.39 -0.76 -9.40
N SER A 37 -11.64 -0.46 -9.79
CA SER A 37 -12.11 0.92 -9.86
C SER A 37 -12.25 1.56 -8.48
N GLN A 38 -12.09 2.89 -8.42
CA GLN A 38 -12.32 3.65 -7.19
C GLN A 38 -13.74 3.48 -6.66
N SER A 39 -14.73 3.26 -7.53
CA SER A 39 -16.11 3.00 -7.11
C SER A 39 -16.26 1.64 -6.42
N THR A 40 -15.54 0.61 -6.87
CA THR A 40 -15.48 -0.68 -6.17
C THR A 40 -14.85 -0.54 -4.79
N ILE A 41 -13.74 0.20 -4.67
CA ILE A 41 -13.09 0.44 -3.37
C ILE A 41 -14.03 1.18 -2.41
N ARG A 42 -14.74 2.22 -2.88
CA ARG A 42 -15.74 2.93 -2.05
C ARG A 42 -16.85 2.01 -1.57
N ARG A 43 -17.36 1.12 -2.43
CA ARG A 43 -18.37 0.12 -2.04
C ARG A 43 -17.83 -0.85 -1.00
N ALA A 44 -16.60 -1.36 -1.17
CA ALA A 44 -15.98 -2.26 -0.19
C ALA A 44 -15.83 -1.60 1.19
N VAL A 45 -15.43 -0.32 1.23
CA VAL A 45 -15.39 0.47 2.47
C VAL A 45 -16.78 0.65 3.08
N GLN A 46 -17.79 0.99 2.27
CA GLN A 46 -19.18 1.15 2.74
C GLN A 46 -19.78 -0.15 3.30
N LYS A 47 -19.41 -1.29 2.73
CA LYS A 47 -19.81 -2.62 3.21
C LYS A 47 -19.05 -3.07 4.47
N GLY A 48 -17.97 -2.39 4.84
CA GLY A 48 -17.08 -2.79 5.94
C GLY A 48 -16.10 -3.91 5.57
N GLU A 49 -16.00 -4.29 4.29
CA GLU A 49 -15.08 -5.32 3.79
C GLU A 49 -13.63 -4.81 3.74
N LEU A 50 -13.44 -3.51 3.51
CA LEU A 50 -12.13 -2.86 3.45
C LEU A 50 -12.03 -1.73 4.47
N LYS A 51 -11.04 -1.81 5.36
CA LYS A 51 -10.81 -0.80 6.39
C LYS A 51 -10.10 0.43 5.82
N ALA A 52 -10.67 1.61 6.10
CA ALA A 52 -10.09 2.90 5.75
C ALA A 52 -10.05 3.84 6.97
N SER A 53 -9.07 4.73 6.98
CA SER A 53 -9.06 5.88 7.90
C SER A 53 -9.84 7.04 7.28
N HIS A 54 -10.70 7.66 8.09
CA HIS A 54 -11.56 8.79 7.72
C HIS A 54 -11.17 10.10 8.42
N THR A 55 -10.16 10.07 9.29
CA THR A 55 -9.82 11.16 10.23
C THR A 55 -9.51 12.49 9.53
N THR A 56 -8.93 12.45 8.34
CA THR A 56 -8.44 13.64 7.62
C THR A 56 -9.41 14.10 6.50
N GLY A 57 -10.62 13.53 6.41
CA GLY A 57 -11.58 13.82 5.34
C GLY A 57 -11.27 13.16 3.98
N LYS A 58 -10.10 12.50 3.86
CA LYS A 58 -9.75 11.62 2.75
C LYS A 58 -9.79 10.16 3.22
N LEU A 59 -10.12 9.27 2.29
CA LEU A 59 -9.96 7.83 2.51
C LEU A 59 -8.48 7.47 2.39
N LEU A 60 -7.91 7.04 3.52
CA LEU A 60 -6.53 6.58 3.60
C LEU A 60 -6.51 5.11 4.00
N PHE A 61 -5.69 4.33 3.33
CA PHE A 61 -5.60 2.89 3.47
C PHE A 61 -4.20 2.49 3.91
N ARG A 62 -4.10 1.48 4.77
CA ARG A 62 -2.84 0.81 5.03
C ARG A 62 -2.68 -0.36 4.06
N VAL A 63 -1.45 -0.65 3.67
CA VAL A 63 -1.15 -1.76 2.75
C VAL A 63 -1.63 -3.09 3.35
N GLU A 64 -1.40 -3.31 4.64
CA GLU A 64 -1.82 -4.52 5.37
C GLU A 64 -3.33 -4.81 5.28
N GLU A 65 -4.17 -3.76 5.33
CA GLU A 65 -5.63 -3.89 5.26
C GLU A 65 -6.08 -4.18 3.82
N ILE A 66 -5.38 -3.65 2.82
CA ILE A 66 -5.64 -3.95 1.40
C ILE A 66 -5.27 -5.40 1.11
N GLU A 67 -4.09 -5.86 1.55
CA GLU A 67 -3.66 -7.24 1.38
C GLU A 67 -4.60 -8.22 2.07
N ARG A 68 -5.07 -7.90 3.29
CA ARG A 68 -6.09 -8.70 3.97
C ARG A 68 -7.38 -8.77 3.16
N TRP A 69 -7.89 -7.63 2.70
CA TRP A 69 -9.10 -7.58 1.89
C TRP A 69 -9.00 -8.37 0.58
N LEU A 70 -7.83 -8.38 -0.07
CA LEU A 70 -7.60 -9.16 -1.30
C LEU A 70 -7.53 -10.67 -1.05
N ASN A 71 -7.09 -11.09 0.13
CA ASN A 71 -6.90 -12.50 0.47
C ASN A 71 -8.18 -13.18 1.02
N GLY A 72 -9.26 -12.43 1.25
CA GLY A 72 -10.53 -12.94 1.78
C GLY A 72 -10.51 -13.23 3.27
#